data_AF-A0A917YSW1-F1
#
_entry.id   AF-A0A917YSW1-F1
#
_cell.length_a   1.000
_cell.length_b   1.000
_cell.length_c   1.000
_cell.angle_alpha   90.00
_cell.angle_beta   90.00
_cell.angle_gamma   90.00
#
_symmetry.space_group_name_H-M   'P 1'
#
loop_
_entity.id
_entity.type
_entity.pdbx_description
1 polymer ?
#
loop_
_entity_poly.entity_id
_entity_poly.type
_entity_poly.pdbx_seq_one_letter_code
_entity_poly.pdbx_strand_id
1 'polypeptide(L)'
;MNAARRRFARFVAGGATNTAVTHGLFVVLTWSMPAPVAYSVAYATGIVLGYVINTVFVFRIRASLRSALRFPVVYLVAYLVGLGLVVLLTGAGLAPWLAMPVVLAVNVPLTYVLTRHVLRGARAERARPEPAGRPLRVAR
;
A
#
# COMPACT_ATOMS: atom_id res chain seq x y z
N MET A 1 -13.56 -26.31 8.13
CA MET A 1 -12.47 -25.30 8.08
C MET A 1 -13.07 -23.89 8.10
N ASN A 2 -12.81 -23.09 9.15
CA ASN A 2 -13.53 -21.84 9.43
C ASN A 2 -13.35 -20.77 8.34
N ALA A 3 -14.42 -20.06 7.98
CA ALA A 3 -14.42 -19.04 6.91
C ALA A 3 -13.40 -17.90 7.11
N ALA A 4 -12.98 -17.64 8.35
CA ALA A 4 -11.90 -16.70 8.68
C ALA A 4 -10.52 -17.21 8.20
N ARG A 5 -10.19 -18.49 8.45
CA ARG A 5 -8.92 -19.10 8.01
C ARG A 5 -8.79 -19.09 6.48
N ARG A 6 -9.89 -19.33 5.76
CA ARG A 6 -9.88 -19.35 4.28
C ARG A 6 -9.67 -17.96 3.66
N ARG A 7 -10.17 -16.90 4.31
CA ARG A 7 -9.92 -15.50 3.91
C ARG A 7 -8.49 -15.07 4.20
N PHE A 8 -7.96 -15.44 5.37
CA PHE A 8 -6.57 -15.19 5.72
C PHE A 8 -5.60 -15.91 4.77
N ALA A 9 -5.84 -17.18 4.46
CA ALA A 9 -5.02 -17.95 3.52
C ALA A 9 -4.99 -17.31 2.11
N ARG A 10 -6.13 -16.81 1.62
CA ARG A 10 -6.19 -16.11 0.33
C ARG A 10 -5.48 -14.76 0.35
N PHE A 11 -5.57 -14.03 1.46
CA PHE A 11 -4.84 -12.78 1.65
C PHE A 11 -3.33 -13.02 1.65
N VAL A 12 -2.86 -14.02 2.39
CA VAL A 12 -1.45 -14.42 2.41
C VAL A 12 -1.00 -14.89 1.02
N ALA A 13 -1.79 -15.72 0.33
CA ALA A 13 -1.45 -16.21 -1.00
C ALA A 13 -1.37 -15.08 -2.05
N GLY A 14 -2.33 -14.15 -2.04
CA GLY A 14 -2.33 -12.99 -2.93
C GLY A 14 -1.16 -12.05 -2.65
N GLY A 15 -0.88 -11.77 -1.37
CA GLY A 15 0.25 -10.98 -0.94
C GLY A 15 1.59 -11.62 -1.30
N ALA A 16 1.74 -12.93 -1.09
CA ALA A 16 2.93 -13.69 -1.45
C ALA A 16 3.17 -13.70 -2.96
N THR A 17 2.12 -13.90 -3.76
CA THR A 17 2.22 -13.88 -5.24
C THR A 17 2.66 -12.51 -5.72
N ASN A 18 2.04 -11.43 -5.23
CA ASN A 18 2.43 -10.07 -5.60
C ASN A 18 3.88 -9.77 -5.20
N THR A 19 4.28 -10.16 -3.99
CA THR A 19 5.64 -9.97 -3.50
C THR A 19 6.65 -10.73 -4.34
N ALA A 20 6.38 -12.00 -4.67
CA ALA A 20 7.27 -12.82 -5.47
C ALA A 20 7.49 -12.24 -6.87
N VAL A 21 6.42 -11.81 -7.55
CA VAL A 21 6.51 -11.25 -8.90
C VAL A 21 7.22 -9.90 -8.88
N THR A 22 6.89 -9.02 -7.93
CA THR A 22 7.51 -7.69 -7.83
C THR A 22 8.97 -7.77 -7.43
N HIS A 23 9.32 -8.69 -6.54
CA HIS A 23 10.70 -8.94 -6.14
C HIS A 23 11.52 -9.54 -7.28
N GLY A 24 10.98 -10.53 -7.99
CA GLY A 24 11.61 -11.08 -9.19
C GLY A 24 11.84 -10.00 -10.24
N LEU A 25 10.84 -9.16 -10.49
CA LEU A 25 10.95 -8.03 -11.41
C LEU A 25 12.05 -7.05 -10.98
N PHE A 26 12.11 -6.70 -9.70
CA PHE A 26 13.16 -5.83 -9.18
C PHE A 26 14.55 -6.43 -9.40
N VAL A 27 14.76 -7.70 -9.07
CA VAL A 27 16.05 -8.39 -9.25
C VAL A 27 16.46 -8.38 -10.73
N VAL A 28 15.54 -8.73 -11.63
CA VAL A 28 15.81 -8.70 -13.09
C VAL A 28 16.13 -7.29 -13.57
N LEU A 29 15.37 -6.29 -13.12
CA LEU A 29 15.62 -4.89 -13.50
C LEU A 29 16.97 -4.40 -12.99
N THR A 30 17.41 -4.80 -11.78
CA THR A 30 18.73 -4.40 -11.25
C THR A 30 19.91 -4.88 -12.10
N TRP A 31 19.71 -5.84 -13.02
CA TRP A 31 20.75 -6.25 -13.97
C TRP A 31 20.91 -5.27 -15.14
N SER A 32 19.87 -4.48 -15.44
CA SER A 32 19.85 -3.55 -16.58
C SER A 32 19.85 -2.07 -16.18
N MET A 33 19.52 -1.74 -14.94
CA MET A 33 19.42 -0.35 -14.47
C MET A 33 19.79 -0.21 -12.98
N PRO A 34 20.10 1.02 -12.52
CA PRO A 34 20.41 1.27 -11.12
C PRO A 34 19.27 0.85 -10.18
N ALA A 35 19.62 0.34 -9.00
CA ALA A 35 18.66 -0.16 -8.01
C ALA A 35 17.53 0.82 -7.65
N PRO A 36 17.76 2.15 -7.53
CA PRO A 36 16.67 3.09 -7.28
C PRO A 36 15.63 3.11 -8.39
N VAL A 37 16.06 3.07 -9.65
CA VAL A 37 15.16 3.07 -10.83
C VAL A 37 14.41 1.75 -10.92
N ALA A 38 15.11 0.63 -10.72
CA ALA A 38 14.51 -0.70 -10.66
C ALA A 38 13.44 -0.78 -9.56
N TYR A 39 13.71 -0.19 -8.40
CA TYR A 39 12.77 -0.14 -7.27
C TYR A 39 11.52 0.65 -7.64
N SER A 40 11.64 1.82 -8.28
CA SER A 40 10.48 2.62 -8.69
C SER A 40 9.55 1.87 -9.64
N VAL A 41 10.12 1.19 -10.64
CA VAL A 41 9.35 0.41 -11.62
C VAL A 41 8.70 -0.80 -10.93
N ALA A 42 9.45 -1.54 -10.09
CA ALA A 42 8.92 -2.68 -9.37
C ALA A 42 7.82 -2.29 -8.37
N TYR A 43 7.97 -1.16 -7.67
CA TYR A 43 6.98 -0.65 -6.72
C TYR A 43 5.68 -0.23 -7.42
N ALA A 44 5.78 0.52 -8.53
CA ALA A 44 4.62 0.88 -9.34
C ALA A 44 3.91 -0.36 -9.89
N THR A 45 4.68 -1.32 -10.42
CA THR A 45 4.14 -2.59 -10.91
C THR A 45 3.47 -3.38 -9.79
N GLY A 46 4.02 -3.38 -8.58
CA GLY A 46 3.44 -4.07 -7.43
C GLY A 46 2.15 -3.47 -6.91
N ILE A 47 1.98 -2.15 -7.04
CA ILE A 47 0.69 -1.51 -6.77
C ILE A 47 -0.35 -1.98 -7.79
N VAL A 48 -0.01 -1.94 -9.08
CA VAL A 48 -0.93 -2.33 -10.17
C VAL A 48 -1.27 -3.81 -10.09
N LEU A 49 -0.26 -4.67 -9.99
CA LEU A 49 -0.43 -6.12 -9.90
C LEU A 49 -1.16 -6.52 -8.62
N GLY A 50 -0.78 -5.93 -7.48
CA GLY A 50 -1.48 -6.14 -6.22
C GLY A 50 -2.94 -5.74 -6.32
N TYR A 51 -3.25 -4.63 -7.00
CA TYR A 51 -4.63 -4.24 -7.28
C TYR A 51 -5.35 -5.28 -8.13
N VAL A 52 -4.78 -5.71 -9.27
CA VAL A 52 -5.36 -6.70 -10.18
C VAL A 52 -5.59 -8.04 -9.49
N ILE A 53 -4.60 -8.58 -8.78
CA ILE A 53 -4.71 -9.85 -8.05
C ILE A 53 -5.82 -9.77 -6.99
N ASN A 54 -5.86 -8.68 -6.21
CA ASN A 54 -6.87 -8.53 -5.17
C ASN A 54 -8.29 -8.33 -5.76
N THR A 55 -8.43 -7.61 -6.87
CA THR A 55 -9.72 -7.39 -7.53
C THR A 55 -10.22 -8.61 -8.30
N VAL A 56 -9.40 -9.16 -9.19
CA VAL A 56 -9.78 -10.20 -10.14
C VAL A 56 -9.74 -11.58 -9.50
N PHE A 57 -8.73 -11.86 -8.68
CA PHE A 57 -8.46 -13.21 -8.18
C PHE A 57 -9.03 -13.48 -6.79
N VAL A 58 -8.96 -12.51 -5.86
CA VAL A 58 -9.30 -12.75 -4.45
C VAL A 58 -10.77 -12.42 -4.12
N PHE A 59 -11.30 -11.29 -4.58
CA PHE A 59 -12.59 -10.80 -4.04
C PHE A 59 -13.81 -10.94 -4.95
N ARG A 60 -13.69 -10.97 -6.30
CA ARG A 60 -14.86 -10.96 -7.23
C ARG A 60 -15.97 -9.95 -6.87
N ILE A 61 -15.69 -8.92 -6.05
CA ILE A 61 -16.60 -7.86 -5.60
C ILE A 61 -15.77 -6.58 -5.41
N ARG A 62 -16.36 -5.47 -5.85
CA ARG A 62 -15.85 -4.09 -6.01
C ARG A 62 -14.73 -3.73 -5.01
N ALA A 63 -13.49 -3.66 -5.50
CA ALA A 63 -12.45 -2.89 -4.82
C ALA A 63 -12.99 -1.50 -4.53
N SER A 64 -13.00 -1.12 -3.26
CA SER A 64 -13.57 0.15 -2.82
C SER A 64 -12.66 1.31 -3.24
N LEU A 65 -12.82 1.75 -4.50
CA LEU A 65 -12.22 2.97 -5.07
C LEU A 65 -12.44 4.20 -4.18
N ARG A 66 -13.47 4.21 -3.33
CA ARG A 66 -13.73 5.28 -2.34
C ARG A 66 -12.70 5.37 -1.20
N SER A 67 -11.86 4.35 -0.98
CA SER A 67 -10.73 4.45 -0.04
C SER A 67 -9.43 4.86 -0.76
N ALA A 68 -9.30 4.55 -2.06
CA ALA A 68 -8.08 4.76 -2.86
C ALA A 68 -7.61 6.23 -2.98
N LEU A 69 -8.50 7.21 -2.81
CA LEU A 69 -8.15 8.64 -2.84
C LEU A 69 -7.51 9.18 -1.55
N ARG A 70 -7.61 8.47 -0.42
CA ARG A 70 -6.96 8.85 0.86
C ARG A 70 -5.58 8.19 1.06
N PHE A 71 -5.28 7.20 0.22
CA PHE A 71 -4.04 6.44 0.25
C PHE A 71 -2.87 6.94 -0.61
N PRO A 72 -2.98 7.92 -1.55
CA PRO A 72 -1.82 8.35 -2.33
C PRO A 72 -0.67 8.82 -1.44
N VAL A 73 -0.98 9.52 -0.35
CA VAL A 73 0.00 9.95 0.64
C VAL A 73 0.67 8.76 1.35
N VAL A 74 -0.10 7.74 1.72
CA VAL A 74 0.43 6.53 2.37
C VAL A 74 1.37 5.78 1.43
N TYR A 75 0.97 5.62 0.16
CA TYR A 75 1.81 4.99 -0.86
C TYR A 75 3.03 5.84 -1.21
N LEU A 76 2.89 7.17 -1.26
CA LEU A 76 4.00 8.08 -1.51
C LEU A 76 5.03 8.03 -0.37
N VAL A 77 4.58 8.07 0.89
CA VAL A 77 5.48 7.95 2.05
C VAL A 77 6.17 6.59 2.07
N ALA A 78 5.42 5.49 1.84
CA ALA A 78 6.02 4.16 1.76
C ALA A 78 6.99 4.01 0.57
N TYR A 79 6.70 4.67 -0.56
CA TYR A 79 7.61 4.74 -1.69
C TYR A 79 8.89 5.47 -1.34
N LEU A 80 8.81 6.68 -0.75
CA LEU A 80 9.98 7.48 -0.38
C LEU A 80 10.85 6.79 0.67
N VAL A 81 10.23 6.20 1.70
CA VAL A 81 10.96 5.43 2.73
C VAL A 81 11.64 4.22 2.09
N GLY A 82 10.93 3.47 1.26
CA GLY A 82 11.51 2.31 0.59
C GLY A 82 12.62 2.68 -0.40
N LEU A 83 12.47 3.77 -1.15
CA LEU A 83 13.49 4.27 -2.07
C LEU A 83 14.75 4.70 -1.30
N GLY A 84 14.59 5.42 -0.19
CA GLY A 84 15.69 5.82 0.69
C GLY A 84 16.42 4.61 1.27
N LEU A 85 15.69 3.57 1.69
CA LEU A 85 16.27 2.32 2.15
C LEU A 85 17.03 1.60 1.02
N VAL A 86 16.48 1.52 -0.20
CA VAL A 86 17.20 0.91 -1.33
C VAL A 86 18.50 1.65 -1.61
N VAL A 87 18.47 2.98 -1.68
CA VAL A 87 19.66 3.81 -1.89
C VAL A 87 20.70 3.58 -0.77
N LEU A 88 20.27 3.61 0.49
CA LEU A 88 21.15 3.43 1.65
C LEU A 88 21.76 2.03 1.68
N LEU A 89 20.94 0.99 1.54
CA LEU A 89 21.37 -0.40 1.64
C LEU A 89 22.30 -0.79 0.49
N THR A 90 21.93 -0.44 -0.74
CA THR A 90 22.78 -0.73 -1.91
C THR A 90 24.03 0.13 -1.94
N GLY A 91 23.96 1.39 -1.48
CA GLY A 91 25.12 2.25 -1.31
C GLY A 91 26.09 1.77 -0.22
N ALA A 92 25.60 1.08 0.81
CA ALA A 92 26.41 0.42 1.84
C ALA A 92 27.00 -0.93 1.40
N GLY A 93 26.81 -1.33 0.13
CA GLY A 93 27.32 -2.58 -0.42
C GLY A 93 26.43 -3.81 -0.20
N LEU A 94 25.20 -3.64 0.33
CA LEU A 94 24.24 -4.73 0.42
C LEU A 94 23.79 -5.15 -0.98
N ALA A 95 23.78 -6.46 -1.24
CA ALA A 95 23.32 -6.99 -2.51
C ALA A 95 21.85 -6.59 -2.76
N PRO A 96 21.47 -6.18 -3.99
CA PRO A 96 20.12 -5.70 -4.29
C PRO A 96 19.02 -6.69 -3.90
N TRP A 97 19.23 -7.99 -4.11
CA TRP A 97 18.25 -9.03 -3.76
C TRP A 97 17.91 -9.07 -2.25
N LEU A 98 18.80 -8.61 -1.37
CA LEU A 98 18.54 -8.49 0.07
C LEU A 98 17.87 -7.17 0.46
N ALA A 99 18.04 -6.11 -0.34
CA ALA A 99 17.49 -4.79 -0.03
C ALA A 99 15.95 -4.79 -0.02
N MET A 100 15.33 -5.50 -0.97
CA MET A 100 13.88 -5.48 -1.11
C MET A 100 13.10 -6.24 -0.01
N PRO A 101 13.57 -7.38 0.51
CA PRO A 101 13.03 -7.97 1.73
C PRO A 101 13.08 -7.03 2.95
N VAL A 102 14.18 -6.28 3.12
CA VAL A 102 14.32 -5.30 4.22
C VAL A 102 13.31 -4.17 4.05
N VAL A 103 13.18 -3.64 2.83
CA VAL A 103 12.17 -2.62 2.52
C VAL A 103 10.76 -3.12 2.82
N LEU A 104 10.44 -4.36 2.46
CA LEU A 104 9.15 -4.98 2.76
C LEU A 104 8.90 -5.06 4.27
N ALA A 105 9.90 -5.52 5.04
CA ALA A 105 9.82 -5.64 6.48
C ALA A 105 9.54 -4.29 7.18
N VAL A 106 10.01 -3.17 6.61
CA VAL A 106 9.74 -1.82 7.12
C VAL A 106 8.42 -1.25 6.59
N ASN A 107 8.11 -1.44 5.31
CA ASN A 107 6.93 -0.86 4.69
C ASN A 107 5.62 -1.48 5.19
N VAL A 108 5.60 -2.78 5.53
CA VAL A 108 4.41 -3.44 6.08
C VAL A 108 3.93 -2.79 7.40
N PRO A 109 4.76 -2.65 8.45
CA PRO A 109 4.34 -1.97 9.68
C PRO A 109 4.08 -0.47 9.46
N LEU A 110 4.89 0.21 8.63
CA LEU A 110 4.70 1.64 8.32
C LEU A 110 3.32 1.90 7.70
N THR A 111 2.97 1.15 6.65
CA THR A 111 1.68 1.30 5.97
C THR A 111 0.52 0.96 6.89
N TYR A 112 0.65 -0.03 7.78
CA TYR A 112 -0.36 -0.33 8.81
C TYR A 112 -0.58 0.86 9.76
N VAL A 113 0.50 1.45 10.29
CA VAL A 113 0.42 2.60 11.20
C VAL A 113 -0.21 3.81 10.52
N LEU A 114 0.27 4.18 9.33
CA LEU A 114 -0.25 5.32 8.57
C LEU A 114 -1.73 5.14 8.24
N THR A 115 -2.11 3.96 7.78
CA THR A 115 -3.51 3.62 7.48
C THR A 115 -4.38 3.74 8.72
N ARG A 116 -3.91 3.26 9.88
CA ARG A 116 -4.62 3.36 11.16
C ARG A 116 -4.86 4.81 11.57
N HIS A 117 -3.88 5.70 11.39
CA HIS A 117 -4.02 7.13 11.72
C HIS A 117 -5.00 7.83 10.77
N VAL A 118 -4.88 7.61 9.46
CA VAL A 118 -5.77 8.21 8.45
C VAL A 118 -7.22 7.77 8.66
N LEU A 119 -7.46 6.49 8.95
CA LEU A 119 -8.82 5.96 9.18
C LEU A 119 -9.43 6.45 10.50
N ARG A 120 -8.62 6.72 11.52
CA ARG A 120 -9.10 7.31 12.79
C ARG A 120 -9.55 8.76 12.60
N GLY A 121 -8.80 9.58 11.86
CA GLY A 121 -9.18 10.96 11.55
C GLY A 121 -10.52 11.05 10.79
N ALA A 122 -10.72 10.17 9.81
CA ALA A 122 -11.95 10.14 9.01
C ALA A 122 -13.23 9.80 9.79
N ARG A 123 -13.13 9.09 10.92
CA ARG A 123 -14.28 8.79 11.79
C ARG A 123 -14.62 9.96 12.72
N ALA A 124 -13.60 10.66 13.21
CA ALA A 124 -13.80 11.83 14.06
C ALA A 124 -14.54 12.97 13.33
N GLU A 125 -14.29 13.13 12.03
CA GLU A 125 -14.92 14.17 11.22
C GLU A 125 -16.41 13.88 10.91
N ARG A 126 -16.79 12.60 10.80
CA ARG A 126 -18.20 12.20 10.65
C ARG A 126 -18.99 12.22 11.95
N ALA A 127 -18.31 12.23 13.10
CA ALA A 127 -18.93 12.31 14.41
C ALA A 127 -19.18 13.76 14.87
N ARG A 128 -18.77 14.76 14.08
CA ARG A 128 -19.18 16.15 14.34
C ARG A 128 -20.70 16.24 14.14
N PRO A 129 -21.47 16.68 15.15
CA PRO A 129 -22.90 16.91 14.99
C PRO A 129 -23.08 17.94 13.88
N GLU A 130 -23.97 17.63 12.94
CA GLU A 130 -24.46 18.58 11.96
C GLU A 130 -24.93 19.83 12.73
N PRO A 131 -24.44 21.05 12.41
CA PRO A 131 -24.85 22.25 13.12
C PRO A 131 -26.37 22.36 12.98
N ALA A 132 -27.05 22.11 14.10
CA ALA A 132 -28.50 22.09 14.18
C ALA A 132 -29.05 23.37 13.59
N GLY A 133 -29.86 23.21 12.53
CA GLY A 133 -30.81 24.18 12.02
C GLY A 133 -30.34 25.62 11.97
N ARG A 134 -29.98 26.10 10.77
CA ARG A 134 -30.22 27.52 10.45
C ARG A 134 -31.66 27.84 10.82
N PRO A 135 -31.94 28.78 11.74
CA PRO A 135 -33.31 29.19 11.99
C PRO A 135 -33.85 29.75 10.67
N LEU A 136 -34.98 29.20 10.21
CA LEU A 136 -35.70 29.69 9.05
C LEU A 136 -35.93 31.19 9.27
N ARG A 137 -35.24 32.00 8.45
CA ARG A 137 -35.44 33.43 8.38
C ARG A 137 -36.83 33.62 7.79
N VAL A 138 -37.84 33.69 8.66
CA VAL A 138 -39.20 34.04 8.27
C VAL A 138 -39.10 35.43 7.65
N ALA A 139 -39.36 35.49 6.35
CA ALA A 139 -39.45 36.71 5.58
C ALA A 139 -40.56 37.59 6.18
N ARG A 140 -40.22 38.87 6.39
CA ARG A 140 -41.19 39.93 6.68
C ARG A 140 -42.05 40.19 5.45
#